data_AF-A0A023FT31-F1
#
_entry.id   AF-A0A023FT31-F1
#
_cell.length_a   1.000
_cell.length_b   1.000
_cell.length_c   1.000
_cell.angle_alpha   90.00
_cell.angle_beta   90.00
_cell.angle_gamma   90.00
#
_symmetry.space_group_name_H-M   'P 1'
#
loop_
_entity.id
_entity.type
_entity.pdbx_description
1 polymer ?
#
loop_
_entity_poly.entity_id
_entity_poly.type
_entity_poly.pdbx_seq_one_letter_code
_entity_poly.pdbx_strand_id
1 'polypeptide(L)'
;MALTTSDFRDLVEEERRRLTSMCQYWESVSLEPNIGEEAQGYIRTAVGQANLLVKERFIQFIGLIHVCENSLGEKKTTCEDLQGSWDMIYLQVEDVNKRFGQLVKLQESSWCIEQPNEATSRDLTRTGDGANNTNATKQMSKKRVPTELQKARIAASRKRLAEAKARMATPDEKENAVVFEAPSFFLVSSPARTKQTS
;
A
#
# COMPACT_ATOMS: atom_id res chain seq x y z
N MET A 1 13.63 -22.38 -22.27
CA MET A 1 12.87 -21.73 -23.36
C MET A 1 12.44 -20.38 -22.81
N ALA A 2 12.64 -19.30 -23.56
CA ALA A 2 12.12 -17.99 -23.15
C ALA A 2 10.60 -17.99 -23.33
N LEU A 3 9.87 -17.46 -22.35
CA LEU A 3 8.41 -17.26 -22.45
C LEU A 3 8.12 -16.24 -23.56
N THR A 4 7.11 -16.53 -24.37
CA THR A 4 6.60 -15.62 -25.40
C THR A 4 5.54 -14.67 -24.81
N THR A 5 5.20 -13.60 -25.53
CA THR A 5 4.16 -12.65 -25.11
C THR A 5 2.79 -13.32 -24.91
N SER A 6 2.47 -14.33 -25.74
CA SER A 6 1.27 -15.14 -25.60
C SER A 6 1.29 -15.95 -24.30
N ASP A 7 2.43 -16.56 -23.95
CA ASP A 7 2.56 -17.34 -22.71
C ASP A 7 2.32 -16.46 -21.48
N PHE A 8 2.83 -15.23 -21.47
CA PHE A 8 2.56 -14.27 -20.40
C PHE A 8 1.09 -13.87 -20.31
N ARG A 9 0.40 -13.75 -21.45
CA ARG A 9 -1.03 -13.42 -21.48
C ARG A 9 -1.87 -14.51 -20.84
N ASP A 10 -1.59 -15.76 -21.19
CA ASP A 10 -2.29 -16.92 -20.64
C ASP A 10 -2.00 -17.08 -19.15
N LEU A 11 -0.74 -16.90 -18.75
CA LEU A 11 -0.30 -16.94 -17.35
C LEU A 11 -1.03 -15.90 -16.49
N VAL A 12 -1.13 -14.65 -16.96
CA VAL A 12 -1.83 -13.57 -16.24
C VAL A 12 -3.32 -13.87 -16.12
N GLU A 13 -3.93 -14.40 -17.18
CA GLU A 13 -5.35 -14.71 -17.21
C GLU A 13 -5.71 -15.88 -16.30
N GLU A 14 -4.86 -16.90 -16.24
CA GLU A 14 -4.96 -18.00 -15.27
C GLU A 14 -4.87 -17.47 -13.83
N GLU A 15 -3.83 -16.67 -13.55
CA GLU A 15 -3.59 -16.14 -12.21
C GLU A 15 -4.68 -15.17 -11.76
N ARG A 16 -5.19 -14.35 -12.68
CA ARG A 16 -6.35 -13.49 -12.48
C ARG A 16 -7.58 -14.30 -12.13
N ARG A 17 -7.86 -15.38 -12.85
CA ARG A 17 -9.01 -16.25 -12.59
C ARG A 17 -8.89 -16.88 -11.21
N ARG A 18 -7.71 -17.43 -10.88
CA ARG A 18 -7.40 -18.03 -9.59
C ARG A 18 -7.62 -17.05 -8.43
N LEU A 19 -7.04 -15.86 -8.51
CA LEU A 19 -7.21 -14.81 -7.48
C LEU A 19 -8.67 -14.35 -7.37
N THR A 20 -9.37 -14.18 -8.50
CA THR A 20 -10.78 -13.77 -8.49
C THR A 20 -11.66 -14.81 -7.78
N SER A 21 -11.43 -16.10 -8.06
CA SER A 21 -12.15 -17.19 -7.37
C SER A 21 -11.84 -17.22 -5.86
N MET A 22 -10.59 -16.97 -5.46
CA MET A 22 -10.25 -16.84 -4.04
C MET A 22 -10.96 -15.65 -3.39
N CYS A 23 -11.00 -14.49 -4.05
CA CYS A 23 -11.74 -13.32 -3.56
C CYS A 23 -13.21 -13.65 -3.31
N GLN A 24 -13.88 -14.29 -4.27
CA GLN A 24 -15.30 -14.67 -4.16
C GLN A 24 -15.54 -15.64 -3.01
N TYR A 25 -14.68 -16.66 -2.85
CA TYR A 25 -14.76 -17.58 -1.72
C TYR A 25 -14.66 -16.83 -0.39
N TRP A 26 -13.62 -16.02 -0.20
CA TRP A 26 -13.42 -15.30 1.06
C TRP A 26 -14.49 -14.24 1.32
N GLU A 27 -15.01 -13.59 0.28
CA GLU A 27 -16.13 -12.65 0.40
C GLU A 27 -17.41 -13.36 0.88
N SER A 28 -17.67 -14.58 0.39
CA SER A 28 -18.78 -15.40 0.88
C SER A 28 -18.59 -15.82 2.34
N VAL A 29 -17.37 -16.23 2.71
CA VAL A 29 -17.01 -16.58 4.09
C VAL A 29 -17.22 -15.36 5.00
N SER A 30 -16.80 -14.17 4.59
CA SER A 30 -16.97 -12.94 5.38
C SER A 30 -18.43 -12.57 5.67
N LEU A 31 -19.41 -13.12 4.96
CA LEU A 31 -20.85 -12.90 5.21
C LEU A 31 -21.42 -13.88 6.25
N GLU A 32 -20.67 -14.92 6.64
CA GLU A 32 -21.12 -15.88 7.64
C GLU A 32 -21.21 -15.22 9.03
N PRO A 33 -22.30 -15.49 9.79
CA PRO A 33 -22.53 -14.86 11.09
C PRO A 33 -21.60 -15.37 12.20
N ASN A 34 -20.82 -16.43 11.94
CA ASN A 34 -19.97 -17.09 12.94
C ASN A 34 -18.55 -16.51 13.01
N ILE A 35 -18.26 -15.45 12.26
CA ILE A 35 -16.93 -14.83 12.15
C ILE A 35 -16.88 -13.55 12.98
N GLY A 36 -15.85 -13.43 13.83
CA GLY A 36 -15.59 -12.20 14.58
C GLY A 36 -15.20 -11.01 13.69
N GLU A 37 -15.47 -9.79 14.15
CA GLU A 37 -15.17 -8.55 13.40
C GLU A 37 -13.70 -8.44 12.98
N GLU A 38 -12.77 -8.87 13.84
CA GLU A 38 -11.34 -8.84 13.54
C GLU A 38 -10.97 -9.76 12.36
N ALA A 39 -11.53 -10.98 12.33
CA ALA A 39 -11.34 -11.92 11.23
C ALA A 39 -11.96 -11.41 9.92
N GLN A 40 -13.16 -10.80 9.97
CA GLN A 40 -13.74 -10.11 8.82
C GLN A 40 -12.84 -8.97 8.32
N GLY A 41 -12.19 -8.23 9.23
CA GLY A 41 -11.21 -7.21 8.89
C GLY A 41 -10.01 -7.76 8.11
N TYR A 42 -9.46 -8.90 8.54
CA TYR A 42 -8.39 -9.59 7.81
C TYR A 42 -8.85 -10.05 6.42
N ILE A 43 -10.06 -10.62 6.31
CA ILE A 43 -10.64 -11.03 5.03
C ILE A 43 -10.79 -9.84 4.09
N ARG A 44 -11.44 -8.75 4.53
CA ARG A 44 -11.65 -7.55 3.72
C ARG A 44 -10.33 -6.95 3.24
N THR A 45 -9.30 -6.98 4.09
CA THR A 45 -7.97 -6.49 3.73
C THR A 45 -7.33 -7.36 2.64
N ALA A 46 -7.34 -8.69 2.81
CA ALA A 46 -6.77 -9.62 1.83
C ALA A 46 -7.51 -9.57 0.48
N VAL A 47 -8.85 -9.58 0.50
CA VAL A 47 -9.69 -9.44 -0.69
C VAL A 47 -9.47 -8.09 -1.38
N GLY A 48 -9.36 -7.00 -0.61
CA GLY A 48 -9.07 -5.68 -1.14
C GLY A 48 -7.74 -5.62 -1.88
N GLN A 49 -6.69 -6.19 -1.30
CA GLN A 49 -5.37 -6.25 -1.94
C GLN A 49 -5.35 -7.11 -3.20
N ALA A 50 -5.99 -8.29 -3.17
CA ALA A 50 -6.12 -9.15 -4.33
C ALA A 50 -6.88 -8.47 -5.48
N ASN A 51 -7.99 -7.79 -5.16
CA ASN A 51 -8.78 -7.04 -6.14
C ASN A 51 -8.00 -5.87 -6.73
N LEU A 52 -7.18 -5.18 -5.93
CA LEU A 52 -6.31 -4.11 -6.42
C LEU A 52 -5.25 -4.64 -7.39
N LEU A 53 -4.64 -5.78 -7.05
CA LEU A 53 -3.66 -6.44 -7.92
C LEU A 53 -4.27 -6.82 -9.28
N VAL A 54 -5.49 -7.38 -9.27
CA VAL A 54 -6.22 -7.71 -10.49
C VAL A 54 -6.61 -6.47 -11.31
N LYS A 55 -7.12 -5.42 -10.67
CA LYS A 55 -7.63 -4.23 -11.37
C LYS A 55 -6.55 -3.25 -11.81
N GLU A 56 -5.38 -3.27 -11.18
CA GLU A 56 -4.30 -2.34 -11.51
C GLU A 56 -3.12 -3.05 -12.13
N ARG A 57 -2.49 -3.98 -11.40
CA ARG A 57 -1.21 -4.57 -11.81
C ARG A 57 -1.35 -5.47 -13.03
N PHE A 58 -2.36 -6.33 -13.07
CA PHE A 58 -2.59 -7.19 -14.23
C PHE A 58 -3.02 -6.41 -15.47
N ILE A 59 -3.84 -5.36 -15.32
CA ILE A 59 -4.23 -4.51 -16.44
C ILE A 59 -3.01 -3.76 -17.01
N GLN A 60 -2.16 -3.20 -16.15
CA GLN A 60 -0.90 -2.57 -16.56
C GLN A 60 0.00 -3.56 -17.32
N PHE A 61 0.14 -4.78 -16.82
CA PHE A 61 0.97 -5.80 -17.45
C PHE A 61 0.45 -6.26 -18.81
N ILE A 62 -0.87 -6.45 -18.96
CA ILE A 62 -1.49 -6.73 -20.26
C ILE A 62 -1.23 -5.59 -21.25
N GLY A 63 -1.28 -4.33 -20.78
CA GLY A 63 -0.89 -3.17 -21.59
C GLY A 63 0.57 -3.24 -22.06
N LEU A 64 1.50 -3.66 -21.20
CA LEU A 64 2.90 -3.86 -21.56
C LEU A 64 3.08 -4.99 -22.58
N ILE A 65 2.36 -6.10 -22.44
CA ILE A 65 2.35 -7.20 -23.42
C ILE A 65 1.94 -6.65 -24.79
N HIS A 66 0.85 -5.87 -24.86
CA HIS A 66 0.36 -5.31 -26.11
C HIS A 66 1.35 -4.35 -26.78
N VAL A 67 2.04 -3.52 -25.99
CA VAL A 67 3.09 -2.62 -26.51
C VAL A 67 4.28 -3.42 -27.06
N CYS A 68 4.65 -4.52 -26.40
CA CYS A 68 5.72 -5.41 -26.84
C CYS A 68 5.35 -6.12 -28.15
N GLU A 69 4.13 -6.66 -28.27
CA GLU A 69 3.64 -7.35 -29.48
C GLU A 69 3.59 -6.43 -30.70
N ASN A 70 3.11 -5.20 -30.51
CA ASN A 70 2.91 -4.27 -31.61
C ASN A 70 4.18 -3.51 -32.02
N SER A 71 5.32 -3.75 -31.35
CA SER A 71 6.56 -2.98 -31.53
C SER A 71 6.35 -1.45 -31.50
N LEU A 72 5.30 -1.00 -30.80
CA LEU A 72 4.77 0.36 -30.87
C LEU A 72 5.48 1.32 -29.89
N GLY A 73 6.50 0.82 -29.20
CA GLY A 73 7.35 1.61 -28.30
C GLY A 73 8.55 2.19 -29.03
N GLU A 74 8.76 3.51 -28.92
CA GLU A 74 10.00 4.20 -29.34
C GLU A 74 11.26 3.64 -28.66
N LYS A 75 11.09 2.92 -27.54
CA LYS A 75 12.11 2.12 -26.85
C LYS A 75 11.69 0.66 -26.95
N LYS A 76 12.53 -0.21 -27.52
CA LYS A 76 12.30 -1.65 -27.62
C LYS A 76 12.13 -2.26 -26.23
N THR A 77 10.90 -2.34 -25.72
CA THR A 77 10.59 -3.16 -24.54
C THR A 77 10.86 -4.60 -24.94
N THR A 78 11.94 -5.17 -24.42
CA THR A 78 12.41 -6.50 -24.79
C THR A 78 11.68 -7.54 -23.94
N CYS A 79 11.61 -8.80 -24.37
CA CYS A 79 10.98 -9.87 -23.57
C CYS A 79 11.55 -9.98 -22.14
N GLU A 80 12.79 -9.53 -21.92
CA GLU A 80 13.42 -9.44 -20.59
C GLU A 80 12.73 -8.41 -19.67
N ASP A 81 12.24 -7.29 -20.22
CA ASP A 81 11.51 -6.27 -19.45
C ASP A 81 10.14 -6.80 -19.00
N LEU A 82 9.50 -7.63 -19.83
CA LEU A 82 8.25 -8.32 -19.46
C LEU A 82 8.50 -9.31 -18.33
N GLN A 83 9.58 -10.10 -18.40
CA GLN A 83 9.94 -11.02 -17.33
C GLN A 83 10.16 -10.28 -16.01
N GLY A 84 10.97 -9.21 -16.01
CA GLY A 84 11.22 -8.44 -14.78
C GLY A 84 9.96 -7.76 -14.23
N SER A 85 9.06 -7.31 -15.11
CA SER A 85 7.76 -6.76 -14.71
C SER A 85 6.86 -7.83 -14.10
N TRP A 86 6.86 -9.03 -14.68
CA TRP A 86 6.12 -10.17 -14.15
C TRP A 86 6.65 -10.62 -12.80
N ASP A 87 7.96 -10.74 -12.63
CA ASP A 87 8.58 -11.15 -11.37
C ASP A 87 8.15 -10.23 -10.21
N MET A 88 8.09 -8.93 -10.45
CA MET A 88 7.61 -7.96 -9.46
C MET A 88 6.13 -8.14 -9.12
N ILE A 89 5.28 -8.41 -10.12
CA ILE A 89 3.85 -8.68 -9.91
C ILE A 89 3.67 -10.01 -9.17
N TYR A 90 4.44 -11.03 -9.51
CA TYR A 90 4.40 -12.34 -8.91
C TYR A 90 4.76 -12.30 -7.42
N LEU A 91 5.73 -11.47 -7.01
CA LEU A 91 6.01 -11.24 -5.58
C LEU A 91 4.79 -10.67 -4.83
N GLN A 92 4.01 -9.80 -5.46
CA GLN A 92 2.78 -9.26 -4.86
C GLN A 92 1.67 -10.32 -4.79
N VAL A 93 1.56 -11.15 -5.83
CA VAL A 93 0.66 -12.32 -5.86
C VAL A 93 1.01 -13.27 -4.72
N GLU A 94 2.29 -13.51 -4.48
CA GLU A 94 2.75 -14.37 -3.40
C GLU A 94 2.42 -13.79 -2.00
N ASP A 95 2.54 -12.47 -1.80
CA ASP A 95 2.11 -11.81 -0.56
C ASP A 95 0.61 -12.01 -0.31
N VAL A 96 -0.21 -11.83 -1.35
CA VAL A 96 -1.65 -12.07 -1.29
C VAL A 96 -1.96 -13.53 -0.97
N ASN A 97 -1.26 -14.47 -1.60
CA ASN A 97 -1.41 -15.90 -1.31
C ASN A 97 -1.04 -16.25 0.14
N LYS A 98 0.03 -15.65 0.68
CA LYS A 98 0.41 -15.85 2.09
C LYS A 98 -0.68 -15.35 3.04
N ARG A 99 -1.31 -14.20 2.73
CA ARG A 99 -2.44 -13.67 3.51
C ARG A 99 -3.66 -14.58 3.46
N PHE A 100 -4.00 -15.09 2.29
CA PHE A 100 -5.07 -16.09 2.18
C PHE A 100 -4.73 -17.38 2.93
N GLY A 101 -3.48 -17.84 2.90
CA GLY A 101 -3.03 -18.98 3.69
C GLY A 101 -3.14 -18.76 5.21
N GLN A 102 -2.92 -17.52 5.68
CA GLN A 102 -3.18 -17.14 7.08
C GLN A 102 -4.67 -17.22 7.41
N LEU A 103 -5.54 -16.79 6.49
CA LEU A 103 -6.98 -16.88 6.67
C LEU A 103 -7.47 -18.34 6.72
N VAL A 104 -6.90 -19.25 5.91
CA VAL A 104 -7.21 -20.69 6.01
C VAL A 104 -6.89 -21.23 7.41
N LYS A 105 -5.72 -20.89 7.95
CA LYS A 105 -5.34 -21.31 9.31
C LYS A 105 -6.27 -20.73 10.39
N LEU A 106 -6.71 -19.48 10.22
CA LEU A 106 -7.70 -18.87 11.12
C LEU A 106 -9.06 -19.55 11.01
N GLN A 107 -9.47 -19.98 9.82
CA GLN A 107 -10.70 -20.73 9.61
C GLN A 107 -10.62 -22.11 10.30
N GLU A 108 -9.49 -22.81 10.17
CA GLU A 108 -9.21 -24.08 10.85
C GLU A 108 -9.19 -23.95 12.38
N SER A 109 -8.74 -22.81 12.91
CA SER A 109 -8.78 -22.50 14.35
C SER A 109 -10.13 -21.95 14.83
N SER A 110 -11.20 -22.07 14.04
CA SER A 110 -12.53 -21.51 14.37
C SER A 110 -12.50 -20.01 14.70
N TRP A 111 -11.67 -19.26 13.98
CA TRP A 111 -11.43 -17.83 14.17
C TRP A 111 -10.81 -17.47 15.52
N CYS A 112 -10.25 -18.44 16.24
CA CYS A 112 -9.38 -18.15 17.37
C CYS A 112 -8.12 -17.48 16.86
N ILE A 113 -8.12 -16.16 16.97
CA ILE A 113 -6.91 -15.34 16.86
C ILE A 113 -6.11 -15.68 18.11
N GLU A 114 -5.15 -16.60 17.97
CA GLU A 114 -4.10 -16.77 18.97
C GLU A 114 -3.37 -15.42 19.05
N GLN A 115 -3.83 -14.57 19.97
CA GLN A 115 -3.00 -13.53 20.54
C GLN A 115 -1.72 -14.25 20.98
N PRO A 116 -0.53 -13.85 20.51
CA PRO A 116 0.71 -14.32 21.10
C PRO A 116 0.66 -13.87 22.56
N ASN A 117 0.17 -14.75 23.43
CA ASN A 117 0.11 -14.49 24.84
C ASN A 117 1.58 -14.54 25.28
N GLU A 118 2.20 -13.36 25.41
CA GLU A 118 3.44 -13.15 26.14
C GLU A 118 3.20 -13.56 27.61
N ALA A 119 3.11 -14.86 27.86
CA ALA A 119 2.84 -15.42 29.17
C ALA A 119 3.48 -16.81 29.31
N THR A 120 4.75 -16.95 28.94
CA THR A 120 5.63 -17.89 29.63
C THR A 120 7.08 -17.41 29.58
N SER A 121 7.36 -16.30 30.27
CA SER A 121 8.67 -16.18 30.90
C SER A 121 8.73 -17.19 32.04
N ARG A 122 9.57 -18.21 31.88
CA ARG A 122 10.45 -18.76 32.92
C ARG A 122 11.35 -19.83 32.31
N ASP A 123 12.58 -19.39 32.13
CA ASP A 123 13.82 -20.13 32.35
C ASP A 123 14.14 -21.28 31.39
N LEU A 124 15.14 -21.05 30.52
CA LEU A 124 16.35 -21.89 30.43
C LEU A 124 17.39 -21.18 29.54
N THR A 125 18.39 -20.60 30.21
CA THR A 125 19.82 -20.59 29.88
C THR A 125 20.32 -20.44 28.43
N ARG A 126 20.85 -19.24 28.16
CA ARG A 126 22.22 -18.90 27.70
C ARG A 126 22.68 -19.27 26.26
N THR A 127 23.18 -18.20 25.61
CA THR A 127 24.27 -18.09 24.60
C THR A 127 23.98 -18.47 23.15
N GLY A 128 24.27 -17.53 22.24
CA GLY A 128 24.56 -17.83 20.83
C GLY A 128 24.13 -16.75 19.85
N ASP A 129 25.10 -16.08 19.26
CA ASP A 129 25.02 -14.96 18.32
C ASP A 129 24.19 -15.14 17.04
N GLY A 130 23.61 -14.03 16.60
CA GLY A 130 23.67 -13.56 15.20
C GLY A 130 22.76 -14.22 14.16
N ALA A 131 21.72 -13.50 13.72
CA ALA A 131 21.48 -13.21 12.30
C ALA A 131 20.23 -12.33 12.11
N ASN A 132 20.40 -11.29 11.30
CA ASN A 132 19.40 -10.33 10.85
C ASN A 132 18.14 -10.98 10.26
N ASN A 133 16.97 -10.52 10.69
CA ASN A 133 15.80 -10.44 9.81
C ASN A 133 14.94 -9.23 10.18
N THR A 134 15.14 -8.12 9.46
CA THR A 134 14.33 -6.90 9.58
C THR A 134 13.12 -6.98 8.67
N ASN A 135 12.04 -7.60 9.16
CA ASN A 135 10.68 -7.33 8.66
C ASN A 135 9.95 -6.49 9.71
N ALA A 136 10.16 -5.18 9.64
CA ALA A 136 9.50 -4.21 10.50
C ALA A 136 8.06 -3.97 10.01
N THR A 137 7.15 -4.85 10.41
CA THR A 137 5.73 -4.55 10.43
C THR A 137 5.49 -3.45 11.46
N LYS A 138 5.13 -2.26 10.97
CA LYS A 138 4.67 -1.13 11.79
C LYS A 138 3.44 -1.56 12.58
N GLN A 139 3.64 -1.91 13.85
CA GLN A 139 2.58 -2.03 14.84
C GLN A 139 2.28 -0.68 15.51
N MET A 140 1.00 -0.57 15.81
CA MET A 140 0.23 0.54 16.34
C MET A 140 0.82 1.15 17.62
N SER A 141 0.58 2.46 17.73
CA SER A 141 0.75 3.33 18.89
C SER A 141 0.49 2.69 20.25
N LYS A 142 1.55 2.43 21.01
CA LYS A 142 1.56 2.64 22.47
C LYS A 142 2.34 3.94 22.72
N LYS A 143 1.75 4.89 23.46
CA LYS A 143 2.40 6.15 23.88
C LYS A 143 3.66 5.81 24.70
N ARG A 144 4.79 5.60 24.04
CA ARG A 144 6.10 5.56 24.66
C ARG A 144 6.51 7.00 24.92
N VAL A 145 6.78 7.31 26.19
CA VAL A 145 7.40 8.58 26.57
C VAL A 145 8.74 8.66 25.82
N PRO A 146 8.98 9.68 24.98
CA PRO A 146 10.22 9.77 24.22
C PRO A 146 11.40 9.93 25.18
N THR A 147 12.44 9.13 25.02
CA THR A 147 13.71 9.31 25.74
C THR A 147 14.31 10.68 25.41
N GLU A 148 15.09 11.24 26.34
CA GLU A 148 15.65 12.60 26.20
C GLU A 148 16.49 12.79 24.92
N LEU A 149 17.20 11.74 24.48
CA LEU A 149 17.93 11.75 23.21
C LEU A 149 16.99 11.90 22.00
N GLN A 150 15.80 11.32 22.07
CA GLN A 150 14.80 11.38 21.00
C GLN A 150 14.12 12.76 20.97
N LYS A 151 13.89 13.39 22.13
CA LYS A 151 13.42 14.78 22.23
C LYS A 151 14.45 15.77 21.65
N ALA A 152 15.73 15.60 21.99
CA ALA A 152 16.81 16.45 21.48
C ALA A 152 16.93 16.39 19.95
N ARG A 153 16.77 15.19 19.35
CA ARG A 153 16.77 15.00 17.89
C ARG A 153 15.58 15.68 17.22
N ILE A 154 14.38 15.59 17.81
CA ILE A 154 13.18 16.25 17.29
C ILE A 154 13.32 17.78 17.39
N ALA A 155 13.87 18.30 18.49
CA ALA A 155 14.12 19.73 18.67
C ALA A 155 15.13 20.28 17.64
N ALA A 156 16.23 19.56 17.40
CA ALA A 156 17.23 19.94 16.40
C ALA A 156 16.65 19.94 14.97
N SER A 157 15.80 18.95 14.65
CA SER A 157 15.12 18.89 13.35
C SER A 157 14.14 20.06 13.15
N ARG A 158 13.38 20.42 14.20
CA ARG A 158 12.47 21.58 14.16
C ARG A 158 13.22 22.90 14.00
N LYS A 159 14.36 23.05 14.68
CA LYS A 159 15.22 24.24 14.56
C LYS A 159 15.77 24.42 13.14
N ARG A 160 16.28 23.34 12.53
CA ARG A 160 16.77 23.38 11.14
C ARG A 160 15.67 23.73 10.14
N LEU A 161 14.46 23.21 10.32
CA LEU A 161 13.33 23.52 9.45
C LEU A 161 12.88 24.98 9.60
N ALA A 162 12.86 25.50 10.83
CA ALA A 162 12.52 26.90 11.10
C ALA A 162 13.56 27.87 10.51
N GLU A 163 14.84 27.54 10.59
CA GLU A 163 15.94 28.34 10.02
C GLU A 163 15.94 28.32 8.49
N ALA A 164 15.68 27.16 7.88
CA ALA A 164 15.49 27.05 6.43
C ALA A 164 14.27 27.85 5.95
N LYS A 165 13.17 27.83 6.72
CA LYS A 165 11.96 28.60 6.42
C LYS A 165 12.17 30.11 6.61
N ALA A 166 12.98 30.52 7.59
CA ALA A 166 13.35 31.92 7.78
C ALA A 166 14.30 32.43 6.67
N ARG A 167 15.20 31.58 6.15
CA ARG A 167 16.04 31.94 4.99
C ARG A 167 15.28 32.08 3.68
N MET A 168 14.09 31.49 3.56
CA MET A 168 13.24 31.58 2.36
C MET A 168 12.19 32.70 2.44
N ALA A 169 12.13 33.44 3.54
CA ALA A 169 11.24 34.60 3.67
C ALA A 169 11.99 35.88 3.28
N THR A 170 11.90 36.26 2.00
CA THR A 170 12.21 37.61 1.53
C THR A 170 11.09 38.57 1.97
N PRO A 171 11.41 39.77 2.50
CA PRO A 171 10.41 40.76 2.85
C PRO A 171 10.07 41.59 1.62
N ASP A 172 8.84 41.51 1.12
CA ASP A 172 8.25 42.63 0.39
C ASP A 172 6.74 42.76 0.63
N GLU A 173 6.41 44.01 0.91
CA GLU A 173 5.18 44.77 1.19
C GLU A 173 3.84 44.17 1.65
N LYS A 174 3.31 44.87 2.66
CA LYS A 174 1.98 44.81 3.25
C LYS A 174 0.97 45.48 2.30
N GLU A 175 -0.28 45.00 2.25
CA GLU A 175 -1.40 45.72 2.88
C GLU A 175 -2.79 45.06 2.75
N ASN A 176 -3.46 45.07 3.91
CA ASN A 176 -4.90 45.04 4.18
C ASN A 176 -5.79 43.92 3.61
N ALA A 177 -6.01 42.88 4.42
CA ALA A 177 -7.20 42.06 4.36
C ALA A 177 -7.95 42.12 5.69
N VAL A 178 -9.09 42.82 5.69
CA VAL A 178 -10.08 42.78 6.77
C VAL A 178 -10.68 41.38 6.80
N VAL A 179 -10.61 40.74 7.96
CA VAL A 179 -11.21 39.43 8.22
C VAL A 179 -12.73 39.56 8.13
N PHE A 180 -13.34 38.83 7.19
CA PHE A 180 -14.77 38.54 7.24
C PHE A 180 -14.93 37.03 7.42
N GLU A 181 -15.40 36.66 8.61
CA GLU A 181 -15.82 35.31 8.95
C GLU A 181 -17.20 35.08 8.34
N ALA A 182 -17.30 34.17 7.38
CA ALA A 182 -18.56 33.57 7.00
C ALA A 182 -18.35 32.11 6.58
N PRO A 183 -19.05 31.16 7.21
CA PRO A 183 -19.07 29.78 6.77
C PRO A 183 -20.10 29.62 5.64
N SER A 184 -19.90 28.55 4.86
CA SER A 184 -20.89 27.83 4.03
C SER A 184 -20.48 27.73 2.56
N PHE A 185 -20.17 26.49 2.19
CA PHE A 185 -20.95 25.73 1.22
C PHE A 185 -21.35 26.50 -0.05
N PHE A 186 -20.75 26.11 -1.18
CA PHE A 186 -20.98 26.59 -2.54
C PHE A 186 -20.45 27.98 -2.90
N LEU A 187 -19.27 28.02 -3.52
CA LEU A 187 -18.99 29.00 -4.58
C LEU A 187 -18.22 28.33 -5.71
N VAL A 188 -18.95 28.02 -6.78
CA VAL A 188 -18.45 27.71 -8.11
C VAL A 188 -17.93 29.01 -8.74
N SER A 189 -16.68 29.03 -9.16
CA SER A 189 -16.12 30.18 -9.90
C SER A 189 -16.05 29.83 -11.38
N SER A 190 -17.02 30.33 -12.16
CA SER A 190 -16.91 30.44 -13.61
C SER A 190 -16.09 31.69 -13.98
N PRO A 191 -15.22 31.66 -15.00
CA PRO A 191 -14.46 32.84 -15.42
C PRO A 191 -15.35 33.87 -16.14
N ALA A 192 -15.32 35.12 -15.69
CA ALA A 192 -15.98 36.24 -16.37
C ALA A 192 -15.12 36.81 -17.51
N ARG A 193 -15.76 37.06 -18.64
CA ARG A 193 -15.23 37.55 -19.92
C ARG A 193 -14.77 39.01 -19.80
N THR A 194 -13.51 39.30 -20.16
CA THR A 194 -12.99 40.68 -20.26
C THR A 194 -13.51 41.37 -21.53
N LYS A 195 -14.03 42.60 -21.37
CA LYS A 195 -14.42 43.47 -22.50
C LYS A 195 -13.18 44.20 -23.04
N GLN A 196 -12.91 44.07 -24.33
CA GLN A 196 -11.91 44.88 -25.04
C GLN A 196 -12.47 46.29 -25.32
N THR A 197 -11.61 47.27 -25.08
CA THR A 197 -11.76 48.71 -25.34
C THR A 197 -11.77 49.01 -26.83
N SER A 198 -12.53 50.03 -27.24
CA SER A 198 -12.34 50.74 -28.52
C SER A 198 -12.32 52.23 -28.28
#